data_AF-A0A7V9J533-F1
#
_entry.id   AF-A0A7V9J533-F1
#
_cell.length_a   1.000
_cell.length_b   1.000
_cell.length_c   1.000
_cell.angle_alpha   90.00
_cell.angle_beta   90.00
_cell.angle_gamma   90.00
#
_symmetry.space_group_name_H-M   'P 1'
#
loop_
_entity.id
_entity.type
_entity.pdbx_description
1 polymer ?
#
loop_
_entity_poly.entity_id
_entity_poly.type
_entity_poly.pdbx_seq_one_letter_code
_entity_poly.pdbx_strand_id
1 'polypeptide(L)'
;MTCRPHPAFEKIRKRIGQGSGLLQSWQGVAYRVTTLEYPSPKSILLGQGSFLHGGRWNAIGSFRAVNGSITDTVAVAESRATADYARVPQPFRAPRLLVAIEFSLQAVLDLTSASVRAALGLTAAALREEDWRQTQETGRESFTQTIGRAVFSNHGEGLLVPSARVPDGINFAFFPENQQSGSLVVVLESEKLERIRLV
;
A
#
# COMPACT_ATOMS: atom_id res chain seq x y z
N MET A 1 1.21 -12.69 15.32
CA MET A 1 2.09 -13.61 14.58
C MET A 1 3.12 -12.79 13.83
N THR A 2 4.37 -13.24 13.79
CA THR A 2 5.44 -12.61 13.00
C THR A 2 5.86 -13.57 11.88
N CYS A 3 5.93 -13.07 10.65
CA CYS A 3 6.37 -13.87 9.51
C CYS A 3 7.88 -14.09 9.54
N ARG A 4 8.34 -15.26 9.08
CA ARG A 4 9.77 -15.51 8.85
C ARG A 4 10.27 -14.57 7.74
N PRO A 5 11.29 -13.73 7.98
CA PRO A 5 11.80 -12.79 6.99
C PRO A 5 12.28 -13.45 5.70
N HIS A 6 12.07 -12.79 4.56
CA HIS A 6 12.59 -13.24 3.28
C HIS A 6 14.10 -12.95 3.18
N PRO A 7 14.92 -13.85 2.63
CA PRO A 7 16.38 -13.68 2.56
C PRO A 7 16.84 -12.49 1.70
N ALA A 8 16.00 -12.02 0.78
CA ALA A 8 16.32 -10.87 -0.09
C ALA A 8 16.34 -9.51 0.65
N PHE A 9 15.83 -9.44 1.89
CA PHE A 9 15.64 -8.18 2.62
C PHE A 9 16.89 -7.32 2.68
N GLU A 10 17.99 -7.85 3.21
CA GLU A 10 19.21 -7.05 3.40
C GLU A 10 19.79 -6.54 2.08
N LYS A 11 19.69 -7.34 1.01
CA LYS A 11 20.15 -6.93 -0.32
C LYS A 11 19.32 -5.77 -0.87
N ILE A 12 17.99 -5.86 -0.77
CA ILE A 12 17.09 -4.80 -1.27
C ILE A 12 17.22 -3.54 -0.41
N ARG A 13 17.22 -3.69 0.92
CA ARG A 13 17.37 -2.59 1.87
C ARG A 13 18.66 -1.80 1.63
N LYS A 14 19.79 -2.50 1.44
CA LYS A 14 21.07 -1.85 1.12
C LYS A 14 21.04 -1.12 -0.21
N ARG A 15 20.45 -1.71 -1.25
CA ARG A 15 20.33 -1.04 -2.56
C ARG A 15 19.49 0.24 -2.49
N ILE A 16 18.39 0.23 -1.74
CA ILE A 16 17.58 1.43 -1.51
C ILE A 16 18.40 2.49 -0.75
N GLY A 17 19.06 2.11 0.35
CA GLY A 17 19.82 3.05 1.18
C GLY A 17 21.09 3.60 0.52
N GLN A 18 21.71 2.86 -0.41
CA GLN A 18 22.89 3.28 -1.17
C GLN A 18 22.51 4.02 -2.47
N GLY A 19 21.32 3.74 -3.00
CA GLY A 19 20.83 4.34 -4.24
C GLY A 19 20.39 5.77 -4.01
N SER A 20 21.34 6.70 -4.14
CA SER A 20 21.05 8.13 -4.14
C SER A 20 19.91 8.43 -5.12
N GLY A 21 18.85 9.06 -4.63
CA GLY A 21 17.70 9.47 -5.45
C GLY A 21 16.70 8.36 -5.83
N LEU A 22 16.77 7.16 -5.24
CA LEU A 22 15.72 6.15 -5.43
C LEU A 22 14.42 6.49 -4.67
N LEU A 23 14.53 7.08 -3.49
CA LEU A 23 13.40 7.67 -2.78
C LEU A 23 13.28 9.12 -3.24
N GLN A 24 12.14 9.47 -3.83
CA GLN A 24 11.89 10.78 -4.42
C GLN A 24 10.66 11.42 -3.80
N SER A 25 10.56 12.75 -3.90
CA SER A 25 9.33 13.43 -3.55
C SER A 25 8.21 13.01 -4.51
N TRP A 26 6.99 12.94 -3.99
CA TRP A 26 5.81 12.63 -4.78
C TRP A 26 4.64 13.47 -4.30
N GLN A 27 3.90 14.03 -5.25
CA GLN A 27 2.68 14.78 -5.01
C GLN A 27 1.58 14.24 -5.91
N GLY A 28 0.39 14.07 -5.34
CA GLY A 28 -0.76 13.59 -6.08
C GLY A 28 -1.90 13.16 -5.19
N VAL A 29 -2.94 12.65 -5.84
CA VAL A 29 -4.12 12.10 -5.17
C VAL A 29 -4.11 10.58 -5.35
N ALA A 30 -4.37 9.86 -4.27
CA ALA A 30 -4.70 8.45 -4.33
C ALA A 30 -6.10 8.19 -3.76
N TYR A 31 -6.76 7.19 -4.32
CA TYR A 31 -8.11 6.77 -4.01
C TYR A 31 -8.06 5.49 -3.21
N ARG A 32 -8.89 5.40 -2.17
CA ARG A 32 -8.98 4.22 -1.29
C ARG A 32 -10.42 3.81 -1.14
N VAL A 33 -10.67 2.51 -1.31
CA VAL A 33 -11.92 1.89 -0.87
C VAL A 33 -11.74 1.31 0.52
N THR A 34 -12.61 1.66 1.45
CA THR A 34 -12.60 1.17 2.83
C THR A 34 -13.98 0.68 3.27
N THR A 35 -14.00 -0.20 4.26
CA THR A 35 -15.22 -0.58 4.98
C THR A 35 -15.61 0.51 5.97
N LEU A 36 -16.85 0.45 6.43
CA LEU A 36 -17.41 1.37 7.43
C LEU A 36 -16.91 1.14 8.86
N GLU A 37 -16.08 0.12 9.10
CA GLU A 37 -15.46 -0.14 10.41
C GLU A 37 -14.48 0.96 10.82
N TYR A 38 -13.95 1.70 9.85
CA TYR A 38 -13.00 2.80 10.04
C TYR A 38 -13.44 4.03 9.23
N PRO A 39 -14.55 4.71 9.64
CA PRO A 39 -15.19 5.71 8.81
C PRO A 39 -14.61 7.12 8.97
N SER A 40 -13.87 7.39 10.06
CA SER A 40 -13.31 8.74 10.29
C SER A 40 -12.08 8.99 9.44
N PRO A 41 -11.81 10.25 9.02
CA PRO A 41 -10.61 10.62 8.26
C PRO A 41 -9.32 10.09 8.90
N LYS A 42 -9.20 10.23 10.23
CA LYS A 42 -8.06 9.69 10.99
C LYS A 42 -7.95 8.18 10.85
N SER A 43 -9.07 7.45 11.02
CA SER A 43 -9.08 5.99 10.96
C SER A 43 -8.76 5.42 9.58
N ILE A 44 -9.13 6.13 8.51
CA ILE A 44 -8.82 5.79 7.11
C ILE A 44 -7.31 5.75 6.88
N LEU A 45 -6.57 6.66 7.50
CA LEU A 45 -5.12 6.80 7.37
C LEU A 45 -4.33 5.92 8.37
N LEU A 46 -4.98 5.20 9.27
CA LEU A 46 -4.26 4.40 10.27
C LEU A 46 -3.54 3.19 9.65
N GLY A 47 -4.11 2.58 8.61
CA GLY A 47 -3.57 1.34 8.04
C GLY A 47 -3.69 0.12 8.98
N GLN A 48 -4.54 0.17 10.01
CA GLN A 48 -4.65 -0.88 11.04
C GLN A 48 -4.97 -2.28 10.47
N GLY A 49 -5.88 -2.37 9.50
CA GLY A 49 -6.22 -3.66 8.88
C GLY A 49 -5.01 -4.33 8.21
N SER A 50 -4.14 -3.56 7.57
CA SER A 50 -2.91 -4.09 6.96
C SER A 50 -1.93 -4.61 8.00
N PHE A 51 -1.89 -4.03 9.21
CA PHE A 51 -1.03 -4.51 10.28
C PHE A 51 -1.58 -5.80 10.89
N LEU A 52 -2.90 -5.90 11.06
CA LEU A 52 -3.56 -7.07 11.63
C LEU A 52 -3.61 -8.26 10.69
N HIS A 53 -3.70 -8.04 9.37
CA HIS A 53 -3.90 -9.11 8.39
C HIS A 53 -2.78 -9.21 7.34
N GLY A 54 -1.83 -8.29 7.35
CA GLY A 54 -0.87 -8.13 6.25
C GLY A 54 -1.50 -7.51 5.02
N GLY A 55 -0.64 -7.18 4.07
CA GLY A 55 -0.96 -6.72 2.73
C GLY A 55 0.10 -7.19 1.75
N ARG A 56 -0.07 -6.85 0.47
CA ARG A 56 0.97 -7.14 -0.55
C ARG A 56 2.32 -6.51 -0.19
N TRP A 57 2.30 -5.35 0.45
CA TRP A 57 3.49 -4.52 0.71
C TRP A 57 3.92 -4.48 2.17
N ASN A 58 3.24 -5.20 3.07
CA ASN A 58 3.61 -5.28 4.48
C ASN A 58 3.18 -6.63 5.06
N ALA A 59 4.03 -7.28 5.85
CA ALA A 59 3.66 -8.54 6.48
C ALA A 59 2.77 -8.28 7.70
N ILE A 60 1.98 -9.28 8.08
CA ILE A 60 1.23 -9.25 9.34
C ILE A 60 2.15 -8.92 10.53
N GLY A 61 1.73 -7.94 11.33
CA GLY A 61 2.43 -7.48 12.52
C GLY A 61 3.72 -6.69 12.26
N SER A 62 4.07 -6.33 11.01
CA SER A 62 5.33 -5.62 10.74
C SER A 62 5.22 -4.11 10.93
N PHE A 63 4.40 -3.44 10.13
CA PHE A 63 4.15 -1.99 10.14
C PHE A 63 2.83 -1.73 9.41
N ARG A 64 2.25 -0.53 9.54
CA ARG A 64 0.98 -0.18 8.89
C ARG A 64 1.21 0.35 7.48
N ALA A 65 0.31 -0.04 6.58
CA ALA A 65 0.25 0.42 5.21
C ALA A 65 -1.18 0.85 4.84
N VAL A 66 -1.31 2.05 4.30
CA VAL A 66 -2.55 2.56 3.71
C VAL A 66 -2.46 2.33 2.21
N ASN A 67 -3.13 1.27 1.75
CA ASN A 67 -3.23 0.93 0.34
C ASN A 67 -4.32 1.75 -0.36
N GLY A 68 -4.04 2.17 -1.58
CA GLY A 68 -4.94 2.84 -2.50
C GLY A 68 -4.45 2.73 -3.95
N SER A 69 -5.04 3.51 -4.85
CA SER A 69 -4.69 3.56 -6.27
C SER A 69 -4.74 4.99 -6.79
N ILE A 70 -3.96 5.33 -7.80
CA ILE A 70 -3.92 6.72 -8.30
C ILE A 70 -5.17 7.11 -9.11
N THR A 71 -6.04 6.15 -9.44
CA THR A 71 -7.36 6.40 -9.99
C THR A 71 -8.44 5.69 -9.16
N ASP A 72 -9.63 6.26 -9.16
CA ASP A 72 -10.82 5.71 -8.51
C ASP A 72 -11.23 4.35 -9.08
N THR A 73 -11.21 4.21 -10.40
CA THR A 73 -11.55 2.98 -11.13
C THR A 73 -10.63 1.82 -10.75
N VAL A 74 -9.32 2.07 -10.62
CA VAL A 74 -8.36 1.06 -10.17
C VAL A 74 -8.61 0.71 -8.70
N ALA A 75 -8.88 1.70 -7.85
CA ALA A 75 -9.16 1.45 -6.42
C ALA A 75 -10.40 0.57 -6.21
N VAL A 76 -11.47 0.80 -6.99
CA VAL A 76 -12.69 -0.02 -6.96
C VAL A 76 -12.41 -1.44 -7.48
N ALA A 77 -11.66 -1.58 -8.57
CA ALA A 77 -11.29 -2.88 -9.12
C ALA A 77 -10.43 -3.72 -8.17
N GLU A 78 -9.43 -3.11 -7.52
CA GLU A 78 -8.57 -3.77 -6.52
C GLU A 78 -9.36 -4.17 -5.26
N SER A 79 -10.29 -3.32 -4.81
CA SER A 79 -11.20 -3.65 -3.71
C SER A 79 -12.09 -4.85 -4.05
N ARG A 80 -12.62 -4.89 -5.28
CA ARG A 80 -13.40 -6.04 -5.76
C ARG A 80 -12.54 -7.29 -5.84
N ALA A 81 -11.34 -7.22 -6.42
CA ALA A 81 -10.44 -8.37 -6.50
C ALA A 81 -10.06 -8.93 -5.12
N THR A 82 -9.88 -8.06 -4.13
CA THR A 82 -9.64 -8.48 -2.74
C THR A 82 -10.84 -9.19 -2.14
N ALA A 83 -12.04 -8.68 -2.37
CA ALA A 83 -13.28 -9.31 -1.93
C ALA A 83 -13.53 -10.66 -2.62
N ASP A 84 -13.26 -10.76 -3.93
CA ASP A 84 -13.39 -11.99 -4.70
C ASP A 84 -12.42 -13.05 -4.18
N TYR A 85 -11.17 -12.68 -3.87
CA TYR A 85 -10.20 -13.57 -3.23
C TYR A 85 -10.69 -14.08 -1.87
N ALA A 86 -11.25 -13.18 -1.06
CA ALA A 86 -11.85 -13.51 0.24
C ALA A 86 -13.23 -14.18 0.15
N ARG A 87 -13.72 -14.45 -1.07
CA ARG A 87 -15.04 -15.07 -1.34
C ARG A 87 -16.20 -14.33 -0.68
N VAL A 88 -16.11 -13.00 -0.60
CA VAL A 88 -17.20 -12.16 -0.06
C VAL A 88 -18.41 -12.26 -1.00
N PRO A 89 -19.61 -12.63 -0.50
CA PRO A 89 -20.80 -12.78 -1.32
C PRO A 89 -21.20 -11.51 -2.07
N GLN A 90 -21.66 -11.68 -3.31
CA GLN A 90 -22.21 -10.62 -4.16
C GLN A 90 -23.74 -10.68 -4.23
N PRO A 91 -24.45 -9.54 -4.35
CA PRO A 91 -23.92 -8.18 -4.27
C PRO A 91 -23.42 -7.88 -2.84
N PHE A 92 -22.43 -7.01 -2.72
CA PHE A 92 -21.98 -6.50 -1.42
C PHE A 92 -23.17 -6.01 -0.59
N ARG A 93 -23.35 -6.58 0.60
CA ARG A 93 -24.42 -6.18 1.53
C ARG A 93 -23.98 -5.04 2.45
N ALA A 94 -22.69 -4.95 2.75
CA ALA A 94 -22.12 -3.87 3.53
C ALA A 94 -21.71 -2.70 2.61
N PRO A 95 -22.06 -1.45 2.95
CA PRO A 95 -21.56 -0.28 2.24
C PRO A 95 -20.03 -0.18 2.32
N ARG A 96 -19.43 0.44 1.30
CA ARG A 96 -18.01 0.76 1.24
C ARG A 96 -17.85 2.21 0.84
N LEU A 97 -16.84 2.87 1.40
CA LEU A 97 -16.52 4.26 1.09
C LEU A 97 -15.36 4.29 0.10
N LEU A 98 -15.52 5.06 -0.97
CA LEU A 98 -14.43 5.48 -1.83
C LEU A 98 -14.05 6.91 -1.40
N VAL A 99 -12.80 7.10 -0.99
CA VAL A 99 -12.28 8.40 -0.58
C VAL A 99 -11.07 8.78 -1.41
N ALA A 100 -10.89 10.07 -1.63
CA ALA A 100 -9.68 10.65 -2.22
C ALA A 100 -8.79 11.19 -1.11
N ILE A 101 -7.48 10.96 -1.25
CA ILE A 101 -6.47 11.37 -0.28
C ILE A 101 -5.39 12.11 -1.04
N GLU A 102 -5.15 13.36 -0.66
CA GLU A 102 -4.08 14.18 -1.18
C GLU A 102 -2.79 13.92 -0.40
N PHE A 103 -1.70 13.78 -1.15
CA PHE A 103 -0.37 13.51 -0.65
C PHE A 103 0.63 14.53 -1.20
N SER A 104 1.50 14.99 -0.31
CA SER A 104 2.78 15.60 -0.64
C SER A 104 3.83 14.94 0.24
N LEU A 105 4.59 14.02 -0.33
CA LEU A 105 5.57 13.20 0.35
C LEU A 105 6.98 13.51 -0.16
N GLN A 106 7.98 13.26 0.66
CA GLN A 106 9.40 13.53 0.40
C GLN A 106 10.18 12.27 0.00
N ALA A 107 9.73 11.07 0.43
CA ALA A 107 10.46 9.84 0.22
C ALA A 107 9.57 8.67 -0.25
N VAL A 108 9.24 8.63 -1.53
CA VAL A 108 8.47 7.55 -2.17
C VAL A 108 9.35 6.78 -3.15
N LEU A 109 9.28 5.46 -3.12
CA LEU A 109 9.92 4.61 -4.14
C LEU A 109 8.93 4.35 -5.29
N ASP A 110 9.29 4.78 -6.49
CA ASP A 110 8.47 4.54 -7.68
C ASP A 110 8.87 3.27 -8.43
N LEU A 111 8.17 2.17 -8.14
CA LEU A 111 8.34 0.89 -8.84
C LEU A 111 7.53 0.80 -10.15
N THR A 112 6.83 1.86 -10.57
CA THR A 112 6.27 1.98 -11.92
C THR A 112 7.34 2.40 -12.93
N SER A 113 8.39 3.08 -12.47
CA SER A 113 9.59 3.40 -13.25
C SER A 113 10.44 2.16 -13.56
N ALA A 114 10.74 1.95 -14.84
CA ALA A 114 11.60 0.86 -15.28
C ALA A 114 13.05 1.01 -14.78
N SER A 115 13.57 2.24 -14.70
CA SER A 115 14.94 2.49 -14.23
C SER A 115 15.11 2.19 -12.75
N VAL A 116 14.13 2.55 -11.91
CA VAL A 116 14.11 2.23 -10.48
C VAL A 116 14.06 0.71 -10.28
N ARG A 117 13.18 0.01 -11.02
CA ARG A 117 13.13 -1.46 -10.98
C ARG A 117 14.47 -2.08 -11.40
N ALA A 118 15.09 -1.61 -12.48
CA ALA A 118 16.38 -2.10 -12.94
C ALA A 118 17.49 -1.90 -11.90
N ALA A 119 17.56 -0.72 -11.27
CA ALA A 119 18.52 -0.43 -10.20
C ALA A 119 18.38 -1.38 -8.99
N LEU A 120 17.14 -1.81 -8.71
CA LEU A 120 16.86 -2.78 -7.65
C LEU A 120 16.97 -4.24 -8.11
N GLY A 121 17.13 -4.50 -9.40
CA GLY A 121 17.12 -5.84 -9.99
C GLY A 121 15.75 -6.52 -9.93
N LEU A 122 14.69 -5.73 -10.10
CA LEU A 122 13.28 -6.16 -10.05
C LEU A 122 12.67 -6.16 -11.46
N THR A 123 11.70 -7.03 -11.69
CA THR A 123 10.87 -7.03 -12.91
C THR A 123 9.43 -6.67 -12.55
N ALA A 124 8.67 -6.12 -13.50
CA ALA A 124 7.25 -5.83 -13.27
C ALA A 124 6.44 -7.11 -12.99
N ALA A 125 6.79 -8.22 -13.64
CA ALA A 125 6.19 -9.54 -13.42
C ALA A 125 6.33 -9.99 -11.95
N ALA A 126 7.54 -9.89 -11.38
CA ALA A 126 7.81 -10.25 -9.99
C ALA A 126 6.98 -9.45 -8.97
N LEU A 127 6.56 -8.23 -9.32
CA LEU A 127 5.70 -7.41 -8.45
C LEU A 127 4.22 -7.81 -8.50
N ARG A 128 3.77 -8.43 -9.61
CA ARG A 128 2.35 -8.71 -9.88
C ARG A 128 1.96 -10.15 -9.58
N GLU A 129 2.81 -11.10 -9.94
CA GLU A 129 2.45 -12.51 -10.08
C GLU A 129 2.43 -13.27 -8.74
N GLU A 130 3.21 -12.84 -7.76
CA GLU A 130 3.27 -13.54 -6.47
C GLU A 130 1.91 -13.48 -5.74
N ASP A 131 1.43 -14.65 -5.30
CA ASP A 131 0.37 -14.75 -4.31
C ASP A 131 0.95 -14.58 -2.90
N TRP A 132 1.09 -13.32 -2.50
CA TRP A 132 1.60 -12.96 -1.17
C TRP A 132 0.75 -13.52 -0.03
N ARG A 133 -0.55 -13.76 -0.24
CA ARG A 133 -1.46 -14.25 0.81
C ARG A 133 -1.11 -15.69 1.13
N GLN A 134 -0.99 -16.53 0.11
CA GLN A 134 -0.58 -17.92 0.29
C GLN A 134 0.81 -18.03 0.93
N THR A 135 1.77 -17.19 0.51
CA THR A 135 3.10 -17.17 1.14
C THR A 135 3.00 -16.79 2.63
N GLN A 136 2.23 -15.75 2.97
CA GLN A 136 2.02 -15.31 4.35
C GLN A 136 1.31 -16.36 5.21
N GLU A 137 0.32 -17.06 4.66
CA GLU A 137 -0.40 -18.15 5.35
C GLU A 137 0.54 -19.30 5.74
N THR A 138 1.64 -19.51 5.01
CA THR A 138 2.71 -20.45 5.40
C THR A 138 3.66 -19.90 6.48
N GLY A 139 3.36 -18.73 7.05
CA GLY A 139 4.17 -18.07 8.07
C GLY A 139 5.45 -17.41 7.53
N ARG A 140 5.53 -17.15 6.22
CA ARG A 140 6.70 -16.55 5.55
C ARG A 140 6.37 -15.17 4.99
N GLU A 141 7.35 -14.28 5.03
CA GLU A 141 7.28 -13.01 4.33
C GLU A 141 7.38 -13.25 2.81
N SER A 142 6.43 -12.69 2.06
CA SER A 142 6.46 -12.70 0.59
C SER A 142 7.49 -11.72 0.03
N PHE A 143 7.90 -11.92 -1.22
CA PHE A 143 8.87 -11.05 -1.87
C PHE A 143 8.40 -9.59 -1.95
N THR A 144 7.13 -9.34 -2.28
CA THR A 144 6.60 -7.97 -2.31
C THR A 144 6.54 -7.32 -0.92
N GLN A 145 6.26 -8.09 0.13
CA GLN A 145 6.31 -7.59 1.52
C GLN A 145 7.73 -7.21 1.93
N THR A 146 8.73 -7.98 1.48
CA THR A 146 10.14 -7.64 1.69
C THR A 146 10.54 -6.32 1.08
N ILE A 147 10.03 -6.01 -0.12
CA ILE A 147 10.26 -4.72 -0.78
C ILE A 147 9.68 -3.58 0.07
N GLY A 148 8.43 -3.71 0.51
CA GLY A 148 7.81 -2.69 1.37
C GLY A 148 8.53 -2.54 2.71
N ARG A 149 8.94 -3.64 3.35
CA ARG A 149 9.75 -3.56 4.57
C ARG A 149 11.11 -2.90 4.32
N ALA A 150 11.75 -3.16 3.18
CA ALA A 150 13.02 -2.54 2.82
C ALA A 150 12.90 -1.03 2.61
N VAL A 151 11.80 -0.57 2.03
CA VAL A 151 11.48 0.87 1.89
C VAL A 151 11.21 1.48 3.26
N PHE A 152 10.36 0.83 4.06
CA PHE A 152 10.03 1.25 5.41
C PHE A 152 11.29 1.40 6.28
N SER A 153 12.19 0.41 6.24
CA SER A 153 13.46 0.44 7.00
C SER A 153 14.47 1.47 6.51
N ASN A 154 14.26 2.10 5.35
CA ASN A 154 15.03 3.24 4.86
C ASN A 154 14.26 4.57 5.02
N HIS A 155 13.28 4.62 5.92
CA HIS A 155 12.44 5.81 6.18
C HIS A 155 11.67 6.32 4.96
N GLY A 156 11.40 5.44 3.99
CA GLY A 156 10.50 5.75 2.89
C GLY A 156 9.06 5.86 3.40
N GLU A 157 8.33 6.85 2.91
CA GLU A 157 6.94 7.16 3.24
C GLU A 157 5.94 6.36 2.42
N GLY A 158 6.37 5.75 1.32
CA GLY A 158 5.49 4.91 0.54
C GLY A 158 6.08 4.35 -0.75
N LEU A 159 5.19 3.74 -1.53
CA LEU A 159 5.46 3.06 -2.78
C LEU A 159 4.43 3.44 -3.84
N LEU A 160 4.90 3.75 -5.05
CA LEU A 160 4.08 3.62 -6.26
C LEU A 160 4.42 2.30 -6.93
N VAL A 161 3.39 1.51 -7.26
CA VAL A 161 3.58 0.15 -7.77
C VAL A 161 2.59 -0.15 -8.90
N PRO A 162 2.96 -0.96 -9.88
CA PRO A 162 1.99 -1.43 -10.85
C PRO A 162 0.90 -2.26 -10.15
N SER A 163 -0.35 -2.07 -10.56
CA SER A 163 -1.45 -2.95 -10.17
C SER A 163 -1.19 -4.37 -10.67
N ALA A 164 -1.53 -5.34 -9.82
CA ALA A 164 -1.51 -6.76 -10.17
C ALA A 164 -2.83 -7.21 -10.82
N ARG A 165 -3.84 -6.33 -10.86
CA ARG A 165 -5.23 -6.67 -11.27
C ARG A 165 -5.70 -5.87 -12.46
N VAL A 166 -5.32 -4.61 -12.55
CA VAL A 166 -5.72 -3.71 -13.62
C VAL A 166 -4.50 -3.46 -14.52
N PRO A 167 -4.55 -3.86 -15.80
CA PRO A 167 -3.53 -3.47 -16.78
C PRO A 167 -3.29 -1.97 -16.75
N ASP A 168 -2.02 -1.57 -16.71
CA ASP A 168 -1.57 -0.17 -16.62
C ASP A 168 -2.07 0.62 -15.40
N GLY A 169 -2.81 -0.02 -14.50
CA GLY A 169 -3.21 0.57 -13.23
C GLY A 169 -2.00 0.73 -12.31
N ILE A 170 -2.04 1.76 -11.47
CA ILE A 170 -1.00 2.03 -10.47
C ILE A 170 -1.66 2.08 -9.10
N ASN A 171 -1.09 1.30 -8.19
CA ASN A 171 -1.42 1.31 -6.78
C ASN A 171 -0.41 2.15 -6.02
N PHE A 172 -0.85 2.60 -4.85
CA PHE A 172 -0.07 3.36 -3.92
C PHE A 172 -0.17 2.73 -2.53
N ALA A 173 0.96 2.62 -1.84
CA ALA A 173 1.01 2.17 -0.45
C ALA A 173 1.76 3.23 0.38
N PHE A 174 1.03 3.91 1.26
CA PHE A 174 1.57 4.88 2.21
C PHE A 174 1.89 4.21 3.55
N PHE A 175 2.98 4.64 4.19
CA PHE A 175 3.46 4.13 5.48
C PHE A 175 3.34 5.23 6.54
N PRO A 176 2.25 5.24 7.33
CA PRO A 176 1.95 6.32 8.27
C PRO A 176 3.05 6.58 9.29
N GLU A 177 3.72 5.53 9.76
CA GLU A 177 4.79 5.67 10.76
C GLU A 177 6.06 6.35 10.24
N ASN A 178 6.23 6.42 8.92
CA ASN A 178 7.37 7.09 8.30
C ASN A 178 7.03 8.50 7.77
N GLN A 179 5.79 8.97 7.93
CA GLN A 179 5.41 10.31 7.50
C GLN A 179 6.38 11.34 8.09
N GLN A 180 7.05 12.09 7.20
CA GLN A 180 8.02 13.09 7.59
C GLN A 180 7.32 14.39 7.97
N SER A 181 7.98 15.23 8.79
CA SER A 181 7.39 16.48 9.30
C SER A 181 7.03 17.49 8.20
N GLY A 182 7.71 17.45 7.05
CA GLY A 182 7.42 18.29 5.88
C GLY A 182 6.38 17.71 4.93
N SER A 183 5.85 16.53 5.22
CA SER A 183 4.92 15.82 4.34
C SER A 183 3.46 16.05 4.73
N LEU A 184 2.60 16.16 3.73
CA LEU A 184 1.16 16.39 3.85
C LEU A 184 0.39 15.12 3.45
N VAL A 185 -0.56 14.71 4.29
CA VAL A 185 -1.51 13.63 4.00
C VAL A 185 -2.90 14.05 4.47
N VAL A 186 -3.81 14.27 3.52
CA VAL A 186 -5.14 14.82 3.80
C VAL A 186 -6.20 13.99 3.11
N VAL A 187 -7.16 13.46 3.87
CA VAL A 187 -8.39 12.92 3.29
C VAL A 187 -9.20 14.11 2.78
N LEU A 188 -9.42 14.19 1.48
CA LEU A 188 -10.18 15.30 0.89
C LEU A 188 -11.61 15.29 1.42
N GLU A 189 -12.14 16.48 1.70
CA GLU A 189 -13.50 16.66 2.23
C GLU A 189 -13.73 15.97 3.59
N SER A 190 -12.70 15.89 4.44
CA SER A 190 -12.74 15.27 5.78
C SER A 190 -13.93 15.72 6.62
N GLU A 191 -14.23 17.02 6.62
CA GLU A 191 -15.33 17.62 7.39
C GLU A 191 -16.71 17.19 6.89
N LYS A 192 -16.85 16.84 5.60
CA LYS A 192 -18.08 16.25 5.06
C LYS A 192 -18.17 14.78 5.47
N LEU A 193 -17.05 14.06 5.45
CA LEU A 193 -16.99 12.65 5.82
C LEU A 193 -17.34 12.44 7.31
N GLU A 194 -16.89 13.33 8.19
CA GLU A 194 -17.23 13.29 9.63
C GLU A 194 -18.74 13.46 9.90
N ARG A 195 -19.49 14.07 8.97
CA ARG A 195 -20.95 14.23 9.08
C ARG A 195 -21.71 12.96 8.69
N ILE A 196 -21.05 12.00 8.04
CA ILE A 196 -21.63 10.68 7.75
C ILE A 196 -21.65 9.89 9.06
N ARG A 197 -22.61 10.21 9.94
CA ARG A 197 -22.88 9.40 11.12
C ARG A 197 -23.50 8.10 10.67
N LEU A 198 -22.79 7.00 10.90
CA LEU A 198 -23.37 5.67 10.87
C LEU A 198 -24.25 5.56 12.11
N VAL A 199 -25.57 5.63 11.90
CA VAL A 199 -26.58 5.39 12.93
C VAL A 199 -26.67 3.91 13.23
#